data_AF-A0A6I8RSU0-F1
#
_entry.id   AF-A0A6I8RSU0-F1
#
_cell.length_a   1.000
_cell.length_b   1.000
_cell.length_c   1.000
_cell.angle_alpha   90.00
_cell.angle_beta   90.00
_cell.angle_gamma   90.00
#
_symmetry.space_group_name_H-M   'P 1'
#
loop_
_entity.id
_entity.type
_entity.pdbx_description
1 polymer ?
#
loop_
_entity_poly.entity_id
_entity_poly.type
_entity_poly.pdbx_seq_one_letter_code
_entity_poly.pdbx_strand_id
1 'polypeptide(L)'
;MTGCIQSFLLLVGAILSYAEETCPDLTILRGCPGLPGVPGAEGPVGPAGAKGEKGSPGIPGKSGPTGMKGNKFHYVIRRTLFQQDCLGETMGNPYVVSPAAQNCKEWLDQGGTISSWYTIYTPYGLPLSVPCDMETDGGGWILSWGVFQRRMDGSVDFFREWDSYKRGFGHQNGEFWLGNENLHLLTATGNFQLRVDLTDFSEQHTYATYSNFSIARESQNYTLSLGSFTGGDAGDSLSGHRNKGFTTKDRDNDSHPTINCSDDFQGGWWYDSCILSSLNGLYLPGDLTTYLRYNGAIWSSGRGYQYSYKVSTMKFRPQS
;
A
#
# COMPACT_ATOMS: atom_id res chain seq x y z
N MET A 1 -40.20 -53.29 18.20
CA MET A 1 -41.65 -53.14 18.42
C MET A 1 -41.83 -52.09 19.50
N THR A 2 -41.94 -50.85 19.04
CA THR A 2 -42.14 -49.62 19.83
C THR A 2 -43.61 -49.44 20.14
N GLY A 3 -43.93 -49.20 21.40
CA GLY A 3 -45.23 -48.69 21.84
C GLY A 3 -44.98 -47.69 22.96
N CYS A 4 -45.25 -46.41 22.70
CA CYS A 4 -45.36 -45.42 23.77
C CYS A 4 -46.56 -44.53 23.48
N ILE A 5 -47.55 -44.69 24.35
CA ILE A 5 -48.75 -43.90 24.53
C ILE A 5 -48.35 -42.60 25.24
N GLN A 6 -48.86 -41.44 24.83
CA GLN A 6 -49.39 -40.47 25.80
C GLN A 6 -50.20 -39.33 25.15
N SER A 7 -51.37 -39.13 25.76
CA SER A 7 -52.43 -38.15 25.53
C SER A 7 -52.15 -36.79 26.18
N PHE A 8 -53.10 -35.85 25.98
CA PHE A 8 -53.43 -34.57 26.68
C PHE A 8 -53.12 -33.29 25.87
N LEU A 9 -54.14 -32.61 25.29
CA LEU A 9 -55.11 -31.63 25.89
C LEU A 9 -54.34 -30.39 26.44
N LEU A 10 -54.61 -29.10 26.18
CA LEU A 10 -55.74 -28.31 25.68
C LEU A 10 -55.31 -26.82 25.54
N LEU A 11 -55.84 -26.10 24.52
CA LEU A 11 -56.48 -24.74 24.54
C LEU A 11 -55.74 -23.53 25.20
N VAL A 12 -55.61 -22.32 24.62
CA VAL A 12 -56.56 -21.18 24.44
C VAL A 12 -55.71 -20.02 23.84
N GLY A 13 -56.10 -19.05 23.01
CA GLY A 13 -57.37 -18.56 22.49
C GLY A 13 -57.11 -17.34 21.57
N ALA A 14 -58.12 -17.00 20.78
CA ALA A 14 -58.10 -16.10 19.62
C ALA A 14 -57.93 -14.60 19.92
N ILE A 15 -57.43 -13.84 18.94
CA ILE A 15 -57.87 -12.45 18.67
C ILE A 15 -58.08 -12.28 17.15
N LEU A 16 -59.17 -11.57 16.86
CA LEU A 16 -59.94 -11.46 15.62
C LEU A 16 -59.32 -10.58 14.52
N SER A 17 -59.78 -10.92 13.31
CA SER A 17 -59.67 -10.31 11.97
C SER A 17 -60.19 -8.87 11.82
N TYR A 18 -59.65 -8.13 10.84
CA TYR A 18 -60.29 -7.23 9.84
C TYR A 18 -59.19 -6.90 8.80
N ALA A 19 -59.33 -6.78 7.48
CA ALA A 19 -60.33 -6.88 6.41
C ALA A 19 -59.49 -7.25 5.14
N GLU A 20 -59.95 -7.64 3.96
CA GLU A 20 -61.08 -7.21 3.14
C GLU A 20 -61.15 -8.16 1.92
N GLU A 21 -62.35 -8.32 1.38
CA GLU A 21 -62.71 -9.26 0.31
C GLU A 21 -62.15 -8.87 -1.06
N THR A 22 -61.81 -9.86 -1.89
CA THR A 22 -62.31 -9.97 -3.28
C THR A 22 -61.89 -11.32 -3.89
N CYS A 23 -62.88 -12.19 -4.12
CA CYS A 23 -62.86 -13.24 -5.15
C CYS A 23 -63.75 -12.76 -6.32
N PRO A 24 -63.50 -13.21 -7.56
CA PRO A 24 -64.16 -14.43 -8.08
C PRO A 24 -63.19 -15.23 -9.00
N ASP A 25 -63.42 -16.41 -9.58
CA ASP A 25 -64.40 -17.50 -9.54
C ASP A 25 -63.91 -18.43 -10.69
N LEU A 26 -63.79 -19.75 -10.49
CA LEU A 26 -64.43 -20.72 -11.39
C LEU A 26 -64.33 -22.17 -10.87
N THR A 27 -65.43 -22.87 -11.09
CA THR A 27 -65.91 -24.10 -10.48
C THR A 27 -65.45 -25.38 -11.22
N ILE A 28 -65.02 -26.39 -10.45
CA ILE A 28 -65.41 -27.83 -10.36
C ILE A 28 -66.23 -28.41 -11.56
N LEU A 29 -66.01 -29.58 -12.20
CA LEU A 29 -65.89 -30.98 -11.73
C LEU A 29 -65.39 -31.89 -12.88
N ARG A 30 -64.41 -32.78 -12.63
CA ARG A 30 -64.25 -34.02 -13.43
C ARG A 30 -63.73 -35.16 -12.53
N GLY A 31 -64.42 -36.31 -12.60
CA GLY A 31 -64.29 -37.42 -11.67
C GLY A 31 -62.88 -38.02 -11.56
N CYS A 32 -62.60 -38.63 -10.39
CA CYS A 32 -61.33 -39.25 -10.06
C CYS A 32 -61.02 -40.44 -11.00
N PRO A 33 -59.91 -40.42 -11.77
CA PRO A 33 -59.43 -41.59 -12.49
C PRO A 33 -58.86 -42.63 -11.52
N GLY A 34 -59.05 -43.92 -11.85
CA GLY A 34 -58.58 -45.05 -11.04
C GLY A 34 -57.07 -45.09 -10.82
N LEU A 35 -56.66 -45.79 -9.76
CA LEU A 35 -55.25 -45.95 -9.37
C LEU A 35 -54.42 -46.52 -10.54
N PRO A 36 -53.28 -45.89 -10.90
CA PRO A 36 -52.40 -46.40 -11.94
C PRO A 36 -51.87 -47.79 -11.58
N GLY A 37 -51.84 -48.69 -12.57
CA GLY A 37 -51.17 -49.98 -12.43
C GLY A 37 -49.68 -49.81 -12.15
N VAL A 38 -49.11 -50.75 -11.40
CA VAL A 38 -47.67 -50.76 -11.07
C VAL A 38 -46.81 -50.67 -12.34
N PRO A 39 -45.85 -49.74 -12.42
CA PRO A 39 -44.96 -49.62 -13.57
C PRO A 39 -44.20 -50.91 -13.84
N GLY A 40 -44.11 -51.29 -15.12
CA GLY A 40 -43.29 -52.42 -15.55
C GLY A 40 -41.81 -52.18 -15.29
N ALA A 41 -41.07 -53.25 -15.03
CA ALA A 41 -39.63 -53.17 -14.76
C ALA A 41 -38.88 -52.53 -15.95
N GLU A 42 -37.95 -51.63 -15.63
CA GLU A 42 -37.17 -50.88 -16.61
C GLU A 42 -36.24 -51.81 -17.40
N GLY A 43 -36.20 -51.62 -18.72
CA GLY A 43 -35.35 -52.42 -19.61
C GLY A 43 -33.86 -52.12 -19.42
N PRO A 44 -32.96 -53.03 -19.82
CA PRO A 44 -31.52 -52.83 -19.65
C PRO A 44 -31.02 -51.64 -20.49
N VAL A 45 -30.12 -50.86 -19.90
CA VAL A 45 -29.50 -49.69 -20.51
C VAL A 45 -28.71 -50.09 -21.76
N GLY A 46 -28.91 -49.36 -22.86
CA GLY A 46 -28.19 -49.58 -24.12
C GLY A 46 -26.69 -49.25 -24.03
N PRO A 47 -25.85 -49.81 -24.92
CA PRO A 47 -24.42 -49.57 -24.89
C PRO A 47 -24.07 -48.10 -25.16
N ALA A 48 -23.02 -47.61 -24.50
CA ALA A 48 -22.53 -46.24 -24.65
C ALA A 48 -22.02 -45.97 -26.08
N GLY A 49 -22.35 -44.79 -26.61
CA GLY A 49 -21.88 -44.34 -27.93
C GLY A 49 -20.37 -44.08 -27.97
N ALA A 50 -19.78 -44.22 -29.16
CA ALA A 50 -18.34 -44.02 -29.36
C ALA A 50 -17.91 -42.57 -29.04
N LYS A 51 -16.78 -42.43 -28.37
CA LYS A 51 -16.19 -41.14 -27.97
C LYS A 51 -15.67 -40.39 -29.21
N GLY A 52 -16.10 -39.13 -29.38
CA GLY A 52 -15.63 -38.28 -30.48
C GLY A 52 -14.13 -37.99 -30.43
N GLU A 53 -13.51 -37.83 -31.61
CA GLU A 53 -12.09 -37.54 -31.74
C GLU A 53 -11.72 -36.16 -31.18
N LYS A 54 -10.53 -36.06 -30.59
CA LYS A 54 -10.04 -34.83 -29.96
C LYS A 54 -9.60 -33.84 -31.05
N GLY A 55 -10.10 -32.61 -30.99
CA GLY A 55 -9.67 -31.52 -31.88
C GLY A 55 -8.17 -31.22 -31.79
N SER A 56 -7.59 -30.75 -32.89
CA SER A 56 -6.16 -30.42 -32.99
C SER A 56 -5.77 -29.27 -32.05
N PRO A 57 -4.55 -29.28 -31.49
CA PRO A 57 -4.06 -28.20 -30.62
C PRO A 57 -3.99 -26.85 -31.36
N GLY A 58 -4.33 -25.77 -30.66
CA GLY A 58 -4.17 -24.41 -31.16
C GLY A 58 -2.69 -24.03 -31.37
N ILE A 59 -2.46 -23.12 -32.31
CA ILE A 59 -1.11 -22.66 -32.69
C ILE A 59 -0.47 -21.94 -31.49
N PRO A 60 0.77 -22.29 -31.08
CA PRO A 60 1.45 -21.59 -29.99
C PRO A 60 1.63 -20.09 -30.25
N GLY A 61 1.42 -19.27 -29.22
CA GLY A 61 1.68 -17.83 -29.27
C GLY A 61 3.16 -17.52 -29.48
N LYS A 62 3.45 -16.42 -30.19
CA LYS A 62 4.83 -15.94 -30.40
C LYS A 62 5.50 -15.65 -29.06
N SER A 63 6.76 -16.07 -28.94
CA SER A 63 7.60 -15.82 -27.76
C SER A 63 7.71 -14.32 -27.49
N GLY A 64 7.55 -13.90 -26.23
CA GLY A 64 7.92 -12.54 -25.81
C GLY A 64 9.43 -12.30 -25.97
N PRO A 65 9.88 -11.04 -26.05
CA PRO A 65 11.30 -10.73 -26.14
C PRO A 65 12.05 -11.23 -24.92
N THR A 66 13.24 -11.80 -25.15
CA THR A 66 14.13 -12.31 -24.10
C THR A 66 14.53 -11.18 -23.14
N GLY A 67 14.24 -11.35 -21.84
CA GLY A 67 14.68 -10.41 -20.82
C GLY A 67 16.20 -10.25 -20.78
N MET A 68 16.68 -9.02 -20.57
CA MET A 68 18.11 -8.72 -20.46
C MET A 68 18.75 -9.55 -19.34
N LYS A 69 19.85 -10.25 -19.65
CA LYS A 69 20.63 -10.98 -18.65
C LYS A 69 21.21 -10.00 -17.62
N GLY A 70 20.98 -10.28 -16.33
CA GLY A 70 21.56 -9.51 -15.25
C GLY A 70 23.09 -9.60 -15.23
N ASN A 71 23.75 -8.44 -15.22
CA ASN A 71 25.20 -8.36 -15.11
C ASN A 71 25.63 -8.69 -13.68
N LYS A 72 26.49 -9.70 -13.50
CA LYS A 72 27.23 -9.92 -12.25
C LYS A 72 28.30 -8.84 -12.13
N PHE A 73 28.05 -7.78 -11.35
CA PHE A 73 29.08 -6.81 -11.03
C PHE A 73 30.01 -7.34 -9.95
N HIS A 74 31.25 -7.56 -10.36
CA HIS A 74 32.40 -7.87 -9.51
C HIS A 74 32.86 -6.57 -8.85
N TYR A 75 32.87 -6.53 -7.50
CA TYR A 75 33.27 -5.37 -6.73
C TYR A 75 34.80 -5.30 -6.65
N VAL A 76 35.43 -4.38 -7.39
CA VAL A 76 36.86 -4.05 -7.19
C VAL A 76 36.93 -2.64 -6.60
N ILE A 77 37.16 -2.55 -5.29
CA ILE A 77 37.58 -1.29 -4.66
C ILE A 77 39.00 -0.99 -5.14
N ARG A 78 39.17 -0.02 -6.04
CA ARG A 78 40.45 0.70 -6.16
C ARG A 78 40.30 2.06 -5.48
N ARG A 79 40.93 2.18 -4.31
CA ARG A 79 41.41 3.48 -3.80
C ARG A 79 42.33 4.06 -4.88
N THR A 80 42.05 5.25 -5.35
CA THR A 80 43.07 6.05 -6.04
C THR A 80 43.10 7.42 -5.40
N LEU A 81 44.15 7.61 -4.59
CA LEU A 81 44.66 8.90 -4.17
C LEU A 81 45.14 9.67 -5.40
N PHE A 82 45.03 11.00 -5.30
CA PHE A 82 45.68 12.01 -6.12
C PHE A 82 46.99 11.55 -6.80
N GLN A 83 47.05 11.61 -8.13
CA GLN A 83 48.26 12.00 -8.83
C GLN A 83 47.87 12.55 -10.22
N GLN A 84 48.33 13.76 -10.47
CA GLN A 84 48.27 14.50 -11.70
C GLN A 84 49.41 14.00 -12.59
N ASP A 85 49.12 13.54 -13.81
CA ASP A 85 50.08 13.48 -14.92
C ASP A 85 49.34 13.43 -16.26
N CYS A 86 49.74 14.33 -17.16
CA CYS A 86 49.35 14.38 -18.57
C CYS A 86 50.10 13.29 -19.35
N LEU A 87 49.50 12.76 -20.43
CA LEU A 87 50.13 12.42 -21.74
C LEU A 87 49.18 11.57 -22.63
N GLY A 88 49.01 11.97 -23.89
CA GLY A 88 48.94 11.07 -25.06
C GLY A 88 47.57 10.54 -25.51
N GLU A 89 47.13 10.99 -26.68
CA GLU A 89 46.04 10.41 -27.48
C GLU A 89 46.36 8.99 -27.97
N THR A 90 45.41 8.05 -27.90
CA THR A 90 45.05 7.12 -29.00
C THR A 90 43.67 6.49 -28.79
N MET A 91 42.78 6.77 -29.76
CA MET A 91 41.70 5.92 -30.32
C MET A 91 40.92 4.93 -29.42
N GLY A 92 39.67 5.32 -29.14
CA GLY A 92 38.48 4.51 -29.44
C GLY A 92 38.13 3.34 -28.52
N ASN A 93 37.39 3.62 -27.45
CA ASN A 93 36.48 2.64 -26.83
C ASN A 93 35.15 3.33 -26.48
N PRO A 94 34.02 3.00 -27.13
CA PRO A 94 32.74 3.66 -26.89
C PRO A 94 32.01 2.99 -25.73
N TYR A 95 32.65 2.93 -24.57
CA TYR A 95 31.88 2.97 -23.32
C TYR A 95 31.97 4.41 -22.87
N VAL A 96 31.15 5.25 -23.48
CA VAL A 96 30.76 6.52 -22.88
C VAL A 96 30.17 6.13 -21.53
N VAL A 97 30.96 6.24 -20.47
CA VAL A 97 30.46 6.20 -19.11
C VAL A 97 29.61 7.45 -19.01
N SER A 98 28.31 7.32 -19.28
CA SER A 98 27.39 8.42 -19.07
C SER A 98 27.55 8.87 -17.62
N PRO A 99 27.59 10.18 -17.35
CA PRO A 99 27.66 10.66 -15.98
C PRO A 99 26.53 10.00 -15.19
N ALA A 100 26.86 9.42 -14.03
CA ALA A 100 25.90 8.83 -13.14
C ALA A 100 24.82 9.88 -12.79
N ALA A 101 23.62 9.75 -13.39
CA ALA A 101 22.57 10.75 -13.27
C ALA A 101 22.17 10.91 -11.80
N GLN A 102 22.14 12.13 -11.29
CA GLN A 102 21.83 12.42 -9.89
C GLN A 102 20.34 12.65 -9.64
N ASN A 103 19.57 12.84 -10.70
CA ASN A 103 18.13 13.10 -10.66
C ASN A 103 17.47 12.66 -11.97
N CYS A 104 16.14 12.68 -12.00
CA CYS A 104 15.36 12.31 -13.17
C CYS A 104 15.56 13.26 -14.35
N LYS A 105 15.91 14.53 -14.10
CA LYS A 105 16.18 15.50 -15.16
C LYS A 105 17.46 15.17 -15.92
N GLU A 106 18.50 14.75 -15.22
CA GLU A 106 19.73 14.25 -15.83
C GLU A 106 19.49 12.95 -16.62
N TRP A 107 18.63 12.07 -16.11
CA TRP A 107 18.20 10.90 -16.88
C TRP A 107 17.46 11.26 -18.16
N LEU A 108 16.58 12.27 -18.11
CA LEU A 108 15.91 12.80 -19.30
C LEU A 108 16.93 13.38 -20.30
N ASP A 109 17.89 14.17 -19.83
CA ASP A 109 18.93 14.78 -20.67
C ASP A 109 19.86 13.75 -21.30
N GLN A 110 20.00 12.58 -20.67
CA GLN A 110 20.71 11.41 -21.20
C GLN A 110 19.87 10.57 -22.18
N GLY A 111 18.63 10.98 -22.48
CA GLY A 111 17.74 10.30 -23.43
C GLY A 111 16.77 9.30 -22.80
N GLY A 112 16.63 9.29 -21.47
CA GLY A 112 15.58 8.54 -20.78
C GLY A 112 14.22 9.19 -20.98
N THR A 113 13.46 8.76 -21.98
CA THR A 113 12.18 9.37 -22.37
C THR A 113 10.94 8.60 -21.90
N ILE A 114 11.12 7.47 -21.21
CA ILE A 114 10.02 6.61 -20.76
C ILE A 114 9.85 6.80 -19.26
N SER A 115 8.63 7.10 -18.83
CA SER A 115 8.35 7.17 -17.39
C SER A 115 8.52 5.79 -16.74
N SER A 116 9.51 5.64 -15.86
CA SER A 116 9.90 4.36 -15.26
C SER A 116 10.73 4.54 -14.00
N TRP A 117 11.18 3.43 -13.40
CA TRP A 117 12.16 3.45 -12.32
C TRP A 117 13.57 3.57 -12.89
N TYR A 118 14.29 4.59 -12.43
CA TYR A 118 15.67 4.86 -12.81
C TYR A 118 16.57 4.78 -11.59
N THR A 119 17.82 4.38 -11.80
CA THR A 119 18.84 4.45 -10.74
C THR A 119 19.52 5.79 -10.82
N ILE A 120 19.30 6.65 -9.83
CA ILE A 120 20.06 7.89 -9.65
C ILE A 120 21.21 7.65 -8.66
N TYR A 121 22.25 8.48 -8.73
CA TYR A 121 23.37 8.43 -7.81
C TYR A 121 23.36 9.67 -6.94
N THR A 122 23.33 9.45 -5.62
CA THR A 122 23.43 10.54 -4.64
C THR A 122 24.78 11.27 -4.78
N PRO A 123 24.95 12.47 -4.19
CA PRO A 123 26.24 13.18 -4.20
C PRO A 123 27.42 12.35 -3.65
N TYR A 124 27.14 11.32 -2.86
CA TYR A 124 28.12 10.39 -2.30
C TYR A 124 28.35 9.13 -3.16
N GLY A 125 27.75 9.06 -4.35
CA GLY A 125 27.88 7.94 -5.29
C GLY A 125 27.05 6.71 -4.92
N LEU A 126 26.09 6.82 -3.99
CA LEU A 126 25.19 5.70 -3.65
C LEU A 126 24.06 5.59 -4.67
N PRO A 127 23.82 4.41 -5.26
CA PRO A 127 22.71 4.19 -6.20
C PRO A 127 21.38 4.15 -5.45
N LEU A 128 20.39 4.88 -5.96
CA LEU A 128 19.02 4.96 -5.43
C LEU A 128 18.04 4.80 -6.60
N SER A 129 17.11 3.85 -6.49
CA SER A 129 16.07 3.66 -7.50
C SER A 129 14.89 4.60 -7.22
N VAL A 130 14.57 5.47 -8.18
CA VAL A 130 13.47 6.45 -8.10
C VAL A 130 12.57 6.35 -9.33
N PRO A 131 11.24 6.56 -9.19
CA PRO A 131 10.37 6.67 -10.34
C PRO A 131 10.57 8.06 -10.98
N CYS A 132 10.75 8.12 -12.29
CA CYS A 132 10.88 9.37 -13.06
C CYS A 132 9.73 9.53 -14.06
N ASP A 133 9.16 10.74 -14.13
CA ASP A 133 8.28 11.18 -15.22
C ASP A 133 9.12 11.80 -16.29
N MET A 134 9.11 11.16 -17.44
CA MET A 134 9.81 11.64 -18.61
C MET A 134 8.84 12.21 -19.66
N GLU A 135 7.54 12.21 -19.39
CA GLU A 135 6.48 12.49 -20.38
C GLU A 135 5.67 13.75 -20.02
N THR A 136 5.30 13.92 -18.75
CA THR A 136 4.48 15.07 -18.32
C THR A 136 5.27 16.38 -18.36
N ASP A 137 4.70 17.44 -18.97
CA ASP A 137 5.23 18.81 -18.96
C ASP A 137 6.76 18.93 -19.19
N GLY A 138 7.25 18.34 -20.28
CA GLY A 138 8.67 18.41 -20.65
C GLY A 138 9.59 17.39 -19.98
N GLY A 139 9.07 16.52 -19.10
CA GLY A 139 9.80 15.37 -18.54
C GLY A 139 10.92 15.74 -17.55
N GLY A 140 11.62 14.72 -17.04
CA GLY A 140 12.72 14.89 -16.08
C GLY A 140 12.25 15.14 -14.65
N TRP A 141 10.97 14.92 -14.40
CA TRP A 141 10.40 14.98 -13.07
C TRP A 141 10.70 13.67 -12.35
N ILE A 142 10.86 13.71 -11.04
CA ILE A 142 10.58 12.49 -10.25
C ILE A 142 9.08 12.26 -10.40
N LEU A 143 8.68 11.09 -10.88
CA LEU A 143 7.31 10.80 -11.31
C LEU A 143 6.35 11.09 -10.17
N SER A 144 5.63 12.21 -10.31
CA SER A 144 4.48 12.81 -9.59
C SER A 144 4.39 12.66 -8.07
N TRP A 145 4.91 11.64 -7.44
CA TRP A 145 4.82 11.44 -6.02
C TRP A 145 6.10 10.77 -5.57
N GLY A 146 6.99 11.51 -4.90
CA GLY A 146 8.04 10.94 -4.07
C GLY A 146 7.41 10.17 -2.90
N VAL A 147 6.64 9.12 -3.22
CA VAL A 147 5.94 8.27 -2.26
C VAL A 147 7.02 7.57 -1.49
N PHE A 148 7.13 7.94 -0.22
CA PHE A 148 8.06 7.31 0.68
C PHE A 148 7.39 6.37 1.65
N GLN A 149 6.07 6.42 1.74
CA GLN A 149 5.27 5.56 2.57
C GLN A 149 4.00 5.18 1.82
N ARG A 150 3.67 3.90 1.83
CA ARG A 150 2.38 3.38 1.33
C ARG A 150 1.86 2.26 2.21
N ARG A 151 0.60 2.35 2.60
CA ARG A 151 -0.22 1.31 3.25
C ARG A 151 -1.47 1.08 2.43
N MET A 152 -1.94 -0.16 2.32
CA MET A 152 -3.12 -0.51 1.52
C MET A 152 -3.81 -1.81 1.92
N ASP A 153 -3.10 -2.76 2.54
CA ASP A 153 -3.63 -4.11 2.76
C ASP A 153 -3.08 -4.83 4.01
N GLY A 154 -2.09 -4.24 4.70
CA GLY A 154 -1.46 -4.84 5.87
C GLY A 154 -0.52 -6.01 5.56
N SER A 155 -0.13 -6.19 4.29
CA SER A 155 0.79 -7.27 3.87
C SER A 155 2.20 -7.12 4.43
N VAL A 156 2.59 -5.91 4.86
CA VAL A 156 3.92 -5.64 5.41
C VAL A 156 3.79 -5.21 6.87
N ASP A 157 4.60 -5.82 7.73
CA ASP A 157 4.75 -5.39 9.13
C ASP A 157 5.55 -4.08 9.21
N PHE A 158 4.96 -3.06 9.83
CA PHE A 158 5.58 -1.75 10.08
C PHE A 158 6.12 -1.61 11.52
N PHE A 159 5.91 -2.57 12.42
CA PHE A 159 6.48 -2.52 13.77
C PHE A 159 7.95 -2.98 13.80
N ARG A 160 8.80 -2.19 13.13
CA ARG A 160 10.19 -2.50 12.83
C ARG A 160 11.18 -1.71 13.69
N GLU A 161 12.40 -2.22 13.74
CA GLU A 161 13.55 -1.62 14.43
C GLU A 161 14.15 -0.45 13.64
N TRP A 162 15.00 0.33 14.30
CA TRP A 162 15.66 1.52 13.76
C TRP A 162 16.34 1.26 12.43
N ASP A 163 17.14 0.19 12.36
CA ASP A 163 17.92 -0.14 11.16
C ASP A 163 17.05 -0.53 9.96
N SER A 164 15.82 -0.98 10.21
CA SER A 164 14.85 -1.24 9.14
C SER A 164 14.28 0.07 8.61
N TYR A 165 13.86 0.97 9.50
CA TYR A 165 13.36 2.30 9.12
C TYR A 165 14.44 3.16 8.46
N LYS A 166 15.69 3.02 8.87
CA LYS A 166 16.86 3.67 8.25
C LYS A 166 17.02 3.28 6.79
N ARG A 167 17.07 1.97 6.50
CA ARG A 167 17.36 1.43 5.16
C ARG A 167 16.12 1.38 4.25
N GLY A 168 14.93 1.36 4.82
CA GLY A 168 13.68 1.10 4.12
C GLY A 168 13.34 -0.40 4.07
N PHE A 169 12.06 -0.68 3.87
CA PHE A 169 11.51 -2.04 3.84
C PHE A 169 10.20 -2.11 3.05
N GLY A 170 9.76 -3.33 2.74
CA GLY A 170 8.54 -3.59 1.98
C GLY A 170 8.80 -3.78 0.49
N HIS A 171 7.74 -3.64 -0.32
CA HIS A 171 7.77 -3.88 -1.75
C HIS A 171 7.19 -2.70 -2.52
N GLN A 172 7.88 -2.27 -3.59
CA GLN A 172 7.49 -1.11 -4.41
C GLN A 172 6.08 -1.25 -5.01
N ASN A 173 5.64 -2.49 -5.29
CA ASN A 173 4.32 -2.78 -5.84
C ASN A 173 3.24 -3.00 -4.77
N GLY A 174 3.57 -2.84 -3.49
CA GLY A 174 2.67 -3.03 -2.36
C GLY A 174 2.92 -1.98 -1.29
N GLU A 175 2.99 -2.41 -0.03
CA GLU A 175 3.31 -1.54 1.10
C GLU A 175 4.81 -1.40 1.29
N PHE A 176 5.27 -0.18 1.59
CA PHE A 176 6.69 0.06 1.83
C PHE A 176 6.94 1.35 2.62
N TRP A 177 8.15 1.40 3.20
CA TRP A 177 8.80 2.60 3.70
C TRP A 177 10.13 2.77 2.95
N LEU A 178 10.34 3.93 2.32
CA LEU A 178 11.49 4.18 1.45
C LEU A 178 12.83 4.16 2.20
N GLY A 179 12.81 4.48 3.49
CA GLY A 179 14.01 4.55 4.33
C GLY A 179 14.36 5.98 4.72
N ASN A 180 14.67 6.19 6.00
CA ASN A 180 15.00 7.50 6.55
C ASN A 180 16.30 8.05 5.97
N GLU A 181 17.28 7.20 5.65
CA GLU A 181 18.51 7.68 5.02
C GLU A 181 18.23 8.23 3.62
N ASN A 182 17.40 7.53 2.84
CA ASN A 182 17.00 7.97 1.50
C ASN A 182 16.19 9.26 1.57
N LEU A 183 15.24 9.34 2.51
CA LEU A 183 14.45 10.55 2.74
C LEU A 183 15.31 11.75 3.13
N HIS A 184 16.29 11.57 4.02
CA HIS A 184 17.23 12.62 4.37
C HIS A 184 17.98 13.11 3.13
N LEU A 185 18.59 12.20 2.36
CA LEU A 185 19.36 12.55 1.17
C LEU A 185 18.51 13.26 0.10
N LEU A 186 17.27 12.83 -0.08
CA LEU A 186 16.35 13.42 -1.07
C LEU A 186 15.80 14.79 -0.64
N THR A 187 15.72 15.06 0.67
CA THR A 187 15.13 16.30 1.21
C THR A 187 16.15 17.24 1.85
N ALA A 188 17.44 16.91 1.82
CA ALA A 188 18.51 17.71 2.43
C ALA A 188 18.74 19.05 1.73
N THR A 189 18.48 19.13 0.43
CA THR A 189 18.72 20.33 -0.39
C THR A 189 17.47 20.71 -1.17
N GLY A 190 16.93 21.89 -0.90
CA GLY A 190 15.74 22.41 -1.55
C GLY A 190 14.55 22.52 -0.60
N ASN A 191 13.46 23.11 -1.11
CA ASN A 191 12.20 23.23 -0.39
C ASN A 191 11.22 22.22 -0.99
N PHE A 192 10.67 21.34 -0.16
CA PHE A 192 9.72 20.33 -0.60
C PHE A 192 8.36 20.55 0.04
N GLN A 193 7.29 20.39 -0.73
CA GLN A 193 5.95 20.25 -0.22
C GLN A 193 5.68 18.78 0.12
N LEU A 194 5.11 18.53 1.29
CA LEU A 194 4.59 17.21 1.68
C LEU A 194 3.09 17.13 1.42
N ARG A 195 2.64 15.98 0.95
CA ARG A 195 1.23 15.61 0.87
C ARG A 195 1.02 14.23 1.50
N VAL A 196 -0.07 14.11 2.24
CA VAL A 196 -0.56 12.86 2.82
C VAL A 196 -1.92 12.61 2.20
N ASP A 197 -2.09 11.48 1.52
CA ASP A 197 -3.38 11.02 1.00
C ASP A 197 -3.88 9.85 1.85
N LEU A 198 -5.16 9.87 2.20
CA LEU A 198 -5.80 8.91 3.08
C LEU A 198 -7.11 8.41 2.45
N THR A 199 -7.35 7.11 2.48
CA THR A 199 -8.61 6.50 2.08
C THR A 199 -9.16 5.66 3.23
N ASP A 200 -10.42 5.88 3.59
CA ASP A 200 -11.11 5.09 4.59
C ASP A 200 -11.75 3.82 4.01
N PHE A 201 -12.36 2.98 4.85
CA PHE A 201 -13.03 1.75 4.42
C PHE A 201 -14.40 1.99 3.73
N SER A 202 -14.89 3.22 3.72
CA SER A 202 -16.05 3.67 2.95
C SER A 202 -15.64 4.28 1.60
N GLU A 203 -14.36 4.14 1.22
CA GLU A 203 -13.75 4.74 0.02
C GLU A 203 -13.78 6.27 0.00
N GLN A 204 -13.91 6.93 1.16
CA GLN A 204 -13.75 8.37 1.24
C GLN A 204 -12.26 8.71 1.16
N HIS A 205 -11.91 9.52 0.16
CA HIS A 205 -10.57 10.06 -0.01
C HIS A 205 -10.46 11.41 0.69
N THR A 206 -9.41 11.59 1.47
CA THR A 206 -9.04 12.85 2.11
C THR A 206 -7.54 13.07 1.99
N TYR A 207 -7.09 14.30 2.19
CA TYR A 207 -5.68 14.65 2.11
C TYR A 207 -5.29 15.78 3.06
N ALA A 208 -3.99 15.91 3.32
CA ALA A 208 -3.37 17.02 4.03
C ALA A 208 -2.07 17.43 3.33
N THR A 209 -1.79 18.73 3.29
CA THR A 209 -0.59 19.29 2.65
C THR A 209 0.19 20.21 3.58
N TYR A 210 1.51 20.22 3.45
CA TYR A 210 2.43 21.01 4.26
C TYR A 210 3.55 21.58 3.40
N SER A 211 4.00 22.79 3.72
CA SER A 211 5.21 23.39 3.12
C SER A 211 6.49 22.87 3.80
N ASN A 212 7.65 23.09 3.17
CA ASN A 212 8.99 22.90 3.73
C ASN A 212 9.22 21.60 4.53
N PHE A 213 8.97 20.46 3.89
CA PHE A 213 9.25 19.14 4.43
C PHE A 213 10.71 18.73 4.18
N SER A 214 11.39 18.35 5.25
CA SER A 214 12.65 17.63 5.19
C SER A 214 12.88 16.85 6.47
N ILE A 215 13.83 15.92 6.44
CA ILE A 215 14.26 15.23 7.65
C ILE A 215 15.77 15.37 7.84
N ALA A 216 16.19 15.50 9.10
CA ALA A 216 17.60 15.62 9.44
C ALA A 216 18.36 14.31 9.19
N ARG A 217 19.69 14.36 9.32
CA ARG A 217 20.55 13.17 9.28
C ARG A 217 20.35 12.27 10.50
N GLU A 218 20.88 11.06 10.44
CA GLU A 218 20.80 10.08 11.53
C GLU A 218 21.36 10.60 12.86
N SER A 219 22.47 11.35 12.84
CA SER A 219 23.06 11.91 14.07
C SER A 219 22.17 12.96 14.75
N GLN A 220 21.09 13.36 14.09
CA GLN A 220 20.02 14.22 14.61
C GLN A 220 18.69 13.45 14.61
N ASN A 221 18.74 12.13 14.75
CA ASN A 221 17.60 11.23 14.89
C ASN A 221 16.55 11.36 13.79
N TYR A 222 16.94 11.70 12.57
CA TYR A 222 15.99 11.92 11.46
C TYR A 222 14.87 12.91 11.81
N THR A 223 15.19 13.93 12.61
CA THR A 223 14.23 14.94 13.11
C THR A 223 13.41 15.54 11.97
N LEU A 224 12.09 15.59 12.16
CA LEU A 224 11.15 16.16 11.18
C LEU A 224 11.24 17.69 11.15
N SER A 225 11.64 18.24 10.01
CA SER A 225 11.44 19.66 9.68
C SER A 225 10.20 19.78 8.80
N LEU A 226 9.21 20.54 9.28
CA LEU A 226 7.93 20.71 8.60
C LEU A 226 7.52 22.17 8.65
N GLY A 227 7.17 22.75 7.51
CA GLY A 227 6.59 24.08 7.40
C GLY A 227 5.13 24.14 7.86
N SER A 228 4.42 25.17 7.41
CA SER A 228 3.00 25.35 7.73
C SER A 228 2.12 24.33 7.03
N PHE A 229 1.02 23.95 7.67
CA PHE A 229 -0.10 23.30 7.01
C PHE A 229 -0.69 24.22 5.95
N THR A 230 -0.81 23.72 4.72
CA THR A 230 -1.28 24.49 3.56
C THR A 230 -2.72 24.14 3.14
N GLY A 231 -3.33 23.12 3.75
CA GLY A 231 -4.73 22.77 3.52
C GLY A 231 -4.95 21.27 3.25
N GLY A 232 -6.22 20.91 3.18
CA GLY A 232 -6.68 19.54 2.98
C GLY A 232 -7.85 19.19 3.90
N ASP A 233 -8.75 18.34 3.43
CA ASP A 233 -9.96 17.90 4.13
C ASP A 233 -9.69 16.85 5.22
N ALA A 234 -8.49 16.26 5.29
CA ALA A 234 -8.06 15.44 6.43
C ALA A 234 -7.71 16.28 7.67
N GLY A 235 -7.53 17.60 7.52
CA GLY A 235 -7.05 18.49 8.58
C GLY A 235 -5.58 18.29 8.96
N ASP A 236 -5.14 19.00 10.00
CA ASP A 236 -3.74 18.95 10.46
C ASP A 236 -3.56 18.01 11.65
N SER A 237 -2.83 16.92 11.43
CA SER A 237 -2.38 15.99 12.48
C SER A 237 -0.86 15.75 12.44
N LEU A 238 -0.10 16.58 11.73
CA LEU A 238 1.36 16.43 11.61
C LEU A 238 2.14 17.61 12.18
N SER A 239 1.56 18.81 12.27
CA SER A 239 2.27 19.98 12.81
C SER A 239 2.74 19.81 14.26
N GLY A 240 2.02 19.03 15.09
CA GLY A 240 2.47 18.71 16.45
C GLY A 240 3.71 17.81 16.51
N HIS A 241 4.03 17.12 15.41
CA HIS A 241 5.23 16.29 15.28
C HIS A 241 6.45 17.07 14.75
N ARG A 242 6.30 18.37 14.49
CA ARG A 242 7.39 19.24 14.03
C ARG A 242 8.52 19.25 15.05
N ASN A 243 9.76 19.18 14.56
CA ASN A 243 11.00 19.19 15.34
C ASN A 243 11.14 17.99 16.30
N LYS A 244 10.40 16.91 16.08
CA LYS A 244 10.52 15.67 16.85
C LYS A 244 11.45 14.69 16.17
N GLY A 245 12.24 13.98 16.98
CA GLY A 245 13.08 12.89 16.52
C GLY A 245 12.23 11.71 16.08
N PHE A 246 12.71 10.93 15.12
CA PHE A 246 12.06 9.67 14.78
C PHE A 246 12.31 8.65 15.91
N THR A 247 11.31 7.85 16.24
CA THR A 247 11.36 6.88 17.34
C THR A 247 10.87 5.52 16.85
N THR A 248 11.56 4.45 17.27
CA THR A 248 11.22 3.05 17.01
C THR A 248 11.28 2.26 18.32
N LYS A 249 10.79 1.02 18.32
CA LYS A 249 10.74 0.14 19.51
C LYS A 249 12.09 -0.06 20.21
N ASP A 250 13.18 0.02 19.45
CA ASP A 250 14.55 -0.17 19.89
C ASP A 250 15.33 1.14 20.06
N ARG A 251 14.74 2.29 19.72
CA ARG A 251 15.39 3.61 19.85
C ARG A 251 14.37 4.70 20.14
N ASP A 252 14.31 5.07 21.42
CA ASP A 252 13.46 6.13 21.96
C ASP A 252 14.12 7.51 21.79
N ASN A 253 13.50 8.36 20.97
CA ASN A 253 13.85 9.77 20.80
C ASN A 253 12.60 10.68 20.93
N ASP A 254 11.54 10.18 21.57
CA ASP A 254 10.31 10.94 21.73
C ASP A 254 10.41 11.92 22.92
N SER A 255 9.35 12.68 23.18
CA SER A 255 9.32 13.69 24.24
C SER A 255 8.57 13.22 25.49
N HIS A 256 8.14 11.96 25.53
CA HIS A 256 7.49 11.40 26.70
C HIS A 256 8.54 11.10 27.79
N PRO A 257 8.31 11.48 29.06
CA PRO A 257 9.35 11.41 30.09
C PRO A 257 9.70 9.98 30.55
N THR A 258 8.80 9.01 30.38
CA THR A 258 8.90 7.70 31.05
C THR A 258 8.52 6.49 30.21
N ILE A 259 8.02 6.67 28.98
CA ILE A 259 7.59 5.56 28.11
C ILE A 259 8.14 5.80 26.71
N ASN A 260 8.40 4.72 25.97
CA ASN A 260 8.65 4.78 24.55
C ASN A 260 7.31 4.69 23.82
N CYS A 261 6.90 5.76 23.16
CA CYS A 261 5.64 5.82 22.42
C CYS A 261 5.56 4.70 21.36
N SER A 262 6.68 4.29 20.75
CA SER A 262 6.67 3.24 19.73
C SER A 262 6.20 1.88 20.27
N ASP A 263 6.44 1.58 21.54
CA ASP A 263 6.00 0.32 22.17
C ASP A 263 4.48 0.25 22.28
N ASP A 264 3.84 1.38 22.57
CA ASP A 264 2.38 1.47 22.77
C ASP A 264 1.62 1.57 21.44
N PHE A 265 2.11 2.36 20.48
CA PHE A 265 1.43 2.57 19.18
C PHE A 265 1.91 1.64 18.07
N GLN A 266 2.91 0.79 18.36
CA GLN A 266 3.38 -0.30 17.51
C GLN A 266 3.73 0.12 16.08
N GLY A 267 4.51 1.20 15.96
CA GLY A 267 5.02 1.71 14.70
C GLY A 267 6.21 2.64 14.89
N GLY A 268 6.88 3.02 13.81
CA GLY A 268 7.93 4.05 13.82
C GLY A 268 7.39 5.41 13.36
N TRP A 269 7.61 6.45 14.15
CA TRP A 269 7.11 7.81 13.86
C TRP A 269 7.92 8.91 14.54
N TRP A 270 7.65 10.17 14.18
CA TRP A 270 8.17 11.35 14.88
C TRP A 270 7.35 11.65 16.14
N TYR A 271 7.32 10.73 17.10
CA TYR A 271 6.47 10.84 18.30
C TYR A 271 6.81 12.06 19.17
N ASP A 272 5.78 12.64 19.79
CA ASP A 272 5.91 13.69 20.81
C ASP A 272 5.60 13.10 22.20
N SER A 273 4.37 13.27 22.69
CA SER A 273 3.91 12.68 23.95
C SER A 273 2.41 12.31 23.89
N CYS A 274 1.94 11.45 22.99
CA CYS A 274 2.71 10.67 22.00
C CYS A 274 2.28 10.94 20.55
N ILE A 275 0.97 10.89 20.23
CA ILE A 275 0.49 10.98 18.84
C ILE A 275 -0.60 12.02 18.62
N LEU A 276 -0.50 12.70 17.47
CA LEU A 276 -1.65 13.27 16.73
C LEU A 276 -1.92 12.46 15.45
N SER A 277 -0.88 11.85 14.87
CA SER A 277 -0.95 10.88 13.78
C SER A 277 0.04 9.74 14.00
N SER A 278 -0.25 8.58 13.41
CA SER A 278 0.65 7.42 13.38
C SER A 278 0.27 6.55 12.18
N LEU A 279 0.69 6.95 10.96
CA LEU A 279 0.33 6.21 9.73
C LEU A 279 1.10 4.88 9.58
N ASN A 280 2.11 4.68 10.43
CA ASN A 280 2.94 3.49 10.48
C ASN A 280 2.54 2.51 11.60
N GLY A 281 1.44 2.77 12.30
CA GLY A 281 0.90 1.82 13.29
C GLY A 281 0.38 0.52 12.65
N LEU A 282 -0.24 -0.32 13.49
CA LEU A 282 -0.83 -1.57 13.04
C LEU A 282 -1.86 -1.34 11.93
N TYR A 283 -1.92 -2.29 10.99
CA TYR A 283 -2.98 -2.31 10.01
C TYR A 283 -4.24 -2.90 10.61
N LEU A 284 -5.10 -2.04 11.15
CA LEU A 284 -6.38 -2.40 11.75
C LEU A 284 -7.52 -1.91 10.86
N PRO A 285 -8.54 -2.72 10.55
CA PRO A 285 -9.60 -2.32 9.63
C PRO A 285 -10.65 -1.43 10.31
N GLY A 286 -10.71 -0.16 9.94
CA GLY A 286 -11.81 0.73 10.27
C GLY A 286 -11.90 1.10 11.75
N ASP A 287 -13.10 0.98 12.32
CA ASP A 287 -13.39 1.37 13.70
C ASP A 287 -12.65 0.48 14.71
N LEU A 288 -11.98 1.12 15.66
CA LEU A 288 -11.18 0.47 16.68
C LEU A 288 -11.95 0.35 17.98
N THR A 289 -11.80 -0.79 18.64
CA THR A 289 -12.31 -0.97 20.00
C THR A 289 -11.57 -0.06 20.97
N THR A 290 -12.15 0.19 22.14
CA THR A 290 -11.53 1.02 23.19
C THR A 290 -10.14 0.54 23.62
N TYR A 291 -9.83 -0.75 23.46
CA TYR A 291 -8.52 -1.32 23.80
C TYR A 291 -7.45 -1.06 22.74
N LEU A 292 -7.85 -0.98 21.46
CA LEU A 292 -6.93 -0.74 20.33
C LEU A 292 -6.92 0.73 19.89
N ARG A 293 -7.54 1.62 20.67
CA ARG A 293 -7.50 3.07 20.44
C ARG A 293 -6.03 3.49 20.26
N TYR A 294 -5.75 4.30 19.24
CA TYR A 294 -4.42 4.79 18.89
C TYR A 294 -3.44 3.81 18.20
N ASN A 295 -3.69 2.50 18.19
CA ASN A 295 -2.74 1.50 17.64
C ASN A 295 -2.73 1.37 16.11
N GLY A 296 -3.69 2.01 15.43
CA GLY A 296 -3.88 1.85 13.98
C GLY A 296 -3.08 2.80 13.11
N ALA A 297 -3.43 2.86 11.82
CA ALA A 297 -3.03 3.95 10.94
C ALA A 297 -3.88 5.20 11.25
N ILE A 298 -3.44 6.03 12.19
CA ILE A 298 -4.25 7.10 12.79
C ILE A 298 -3.97 8.48 12.17
N TRP A 299 -5.04 9.25 11.95
CA TRP A 299 -5.00 10.70 11.66
C TRP A 299 -6.12 11.41 12.43
N SER A 300 -5.77 12.05 13.55
CA SER A 300 -6.74 12.51 14.56
C SER A 300 -7.71 13.57 14.09
N SER A 301 -7.26 14.55 13.30
CA SER A 301 -8.11 15.62 12.76
C SER A 301 -9.10 15.15 11.69
N GLY A 302 -8.89 13.94 11.15
CA GLY A 302 -9.79 13.33 10.17
C GLY A 302 -10.84 12.47 10.87
N ARG A 303 -10.55 11.18 11.03
CA ARG A 303 -11.48 10.19 11.63
C ARG A 303 -11.28 9.98 13.14
N GLY A 304 -10.42 10.76 13.79
CA GLY A 304 -10.11 10.63 15.21
C GLY A 304 -9.13 9.49 15.52
N TYR A 305 -9.01 9.17 16.80
CA TYR A 305 -8.07 8.16 17.32
C TYR A 305 -8.63 6.73 17.36
N GLN A 306 -9.92 6.58 17.07
CA GLN A 306 -10.65 5.31 17.12
C GLN A 306 -10.89 4.74 15.72
N TYR A 307 -10.16 5.23 14.72
CA TYR A 307 -10.32 4.79 13.34
C TYR A 307 -8.96 4.61 12.67
N SER A 308 -8.78 3.48 12.01
CA SER A 308 -7.58 3.17 11.24
C SER A 308 -7.90 3.15 9.74
N TYR A 309 -7.13 3.93 8.99
CA TYR A 309 -7.34 4.11 7.54
C TYR A 309 -7.00 2.84 6.75
N LYS A 310 -7.70 2.64 5.63
CA LYS A 310 -7.49 1.54 4.68
C LYS A 310 -6.24 1.78 3.84
N VAL A 311 -6.09 2.99 3.31
CA VAL A 311 -4.93 3.39 2.51
C VAL A 311 -4.33 4.65 3.10
N SER A 312 -3.00 4.65 3.25
CA SER A 312 -2.25 5.87 3.52
C SER A 312 -1.11 5.99 2.52
N THR A 313 -0.85 7.19 2.04
CA THR A 313 0.30 7.45 1.17
C THR A 313 0.92 8.79 1.53
N MET A 314 2.22 8.79 1.85
CA MET A 314 2.97 10.02 2.08
C MET A 314 3.95 10.27 0.95
N LYS A 315 3.98 11.51 0.47
CA LYS A 315 4.69 11.88 -0.76
C LYS A 315 5.14 13.32 -0.74
N PHE A 316 6.29 13.60 -1.34
CA PHE A 316 6.84 14.97 -1.43
C PHE A 316 7.22 15.36 -2.86
N ARG A 317 7.28 16.67 -3.11
CA ARG A 317 7.73 17.27 -4.37
C ARG A 317 8.44 18.61 -4.13
N PRO A 318 9.39 19.02 -4.98
CA PRO A 318 9.97 20.35 -4.92
C PRO A 318 8.90 21.44 -4.99
N GLN A 319 9.08 22.51 -4.23
CA GLN A 319 8.25 23.70 -4.26
C GLN A 319 8.87 24.69 -5.27
N SER A 320 8.11 25.01 -6.32
CA SER A 320 8.49 25.94 -7.39
C SER A 320 8.76 27.35 -6.87
#